data_AF-A0A953JVH8-F1
#
_entry.id   AF-A0A953JVH8-F1
#
_cell.length_a   1.000
_cell.length_b   1.000
_cell.length_c   1.000
_cell.angle_alpha   90.00
_cell.angle_beta   90.00
_cell.angle_gamma   90.00
#
_symmetry.space_group_name_H-M   'P 1'
#
loop_
_entity.id
_entity.type
_entity.pdbx_description
1 polymer ?
#
loop_
_entity_poly.entity_id
_entity_poly.type
_entity_poly.pdbx_seq_one_letter_code
_entity_poly.pdbx_strand_id
1 'polypeptide(L)'
;MSETNSSTSHRPRFQFSIASLLLCMTVVCLIIMQVITQRELNSLKHELSTTRPLSAKEVARQFEKRTTLASIATKVSDVRYSPQDDSYKIAYSWTDSSTGQTWSSDVFLNADGYGSYVGKIISKEFIGPLGRNDAYYVSVETPPLPLE
;
A
#
# COMPACT_ATOMS: atom_id res chain seq x y z
N MET A 1 47.94 40.38 49.63
CA MET A 1 47.66 40.86 48.26
C MET A 1 48.71 40.23 47.36
N SER A 2 48.42 39.38 46.38
CA SER A 2 47.17 38.91 45.80
C SER A 2 47.38 37.50 45.22
N GLU A 3 46.32 36.70 45.24
CA GLU A 3 46.21 35.38 44.61
C GLU A 3 46.29 35.47 43.09
N THR A 4 46.85 34.45 42.44
CA THR A 4 46.54 34.14 41.04
C THR A 4 46.40 32.63 40.86
N ASN A 5 45.18 32.14 41.10
CA ASN A 5 44.72 30.81 40.69
C ASN A 5 44.67 30.77 39.16
N SER A 6 45.60 30.05 38.52
CA SER A 6 45.52 29.74 37.10
C SER A 6 44.58 28.56 36.88
N SER A 7 43.30 28.85 36.65
CA SER A 7 42.29 27.88 36.21
C SER A 7 42.54 27.49 34.74
N THR A 8 43.17 26.34 34.51
CA THR A 8 43.35 25.74 33.19
C THR A 8 42.02 25.17 32.70
N SER A 9 41.33 25.92 31.84
CA SER A 9 40.12 25.47 31.13
C SER A 9 40.49 24.39 30.11
N HIS A 10 40.18 23.13 30.43
CA HIS A 10 40.31 22.00 29.50
C HIS A 10 39.25 22.12 28.40
N ARG A 11 39.60 22.71 27.26
CA ARG A 11 38.73 22.71 26.07
C ARG A 11 38.68 21.30 25.47
N PRO A 12 37.50 20.71 25.21
CA PRO A 12 37.42 19.42 24.53
C PRO A 12 37.93 19.56 23.10
N ARG A 13 39.06 18.90 22.79
CA ARG A 13 39.57 18.78 21.43
C ARG A 13 38.76 17.69 20.72
N PHE A 14 37.73 18.09 19.97
CA PHE A 14 37.07 17.21 19.02
C PHE A 14 38.05 16.86 17.90
N GLN A 15 38.68 15.69 17.99
CA GLN A 15 39.47 15.14 16.90
C GLN A 15 38.50 14.52 15.89
N PHE A 16 38.08 15.31 14.90
CA PHE A 16 37.36 14.79 13.75
C PHE A 16 38.30 13.90 12.94
N SER A 17 38.11 12.58 13.02
CA SER A 17 38.84 11.64 12.18
C SER A 17 38.34 11.79 10.73
N ILE A 18 39.28 11.98 9.81
CA ILE A 18 38.99 12.04 8.36
C ILE A 18 38.26 10.77 7.91
N ALA A 19 38.55 9.62 8.52
CA ALA A 19 37.85 8.36 8.25
C ALA A 19 36.34 8.44 8.57
N SER A 20 35.97 9.13 9.65
CA SER A 20 34.56 9.32 10.02
C SER A 20 33.84 10.26 9.04
N LEU A 21 34.53 11.27 8.51
CA LEU A 21 33.98 12.14 7.47
C LEU A 21 33.77 11.38 6.16
N LEU A 22 34.75 10.57 5.74
CA LEU A 22 34.63 9.73 4.55
C LEU A 22 33.49 8.71 4.68
N LEU A 23 33.36 8.07 5.85
CA LEU A 23 32.27 7.13 6.11
C LEU A 23 30.90 7.82 6.13
N CYS A 24 30.81 9.05 6.67
CA CYS A 24 29.58 9.82 6.61
C CYS A 24 29.20 10.14 5.16
N MET A 25 30.17 10.55 4.34
CA MET A 25 29.95 10.84 2.92
C MET A 25 29.51 9.59 2.13
N THR A 26 30.09 8.42 2.39
CA THR A 26 29.67 7.19 1.70
C THR A 26 28.26 6.77 2.11
N VAL A 27 27.91 6.86 3.40
CA VAL A 27 26.55 6.57 3.87
C VAL A 27 25.54 7.52 3.23
N VAL A 28 25.83 8.82 3.17
CA VAL A 28 24.95 9.80 2.52
C VAL A 28 24.80 9.50 1.02
N CYS A 29 25.89 9.20 0.30
CA CYS A 29 25.82 8.80 -1.11
C CYS A 29 24.97 7.55 -1.32
N LEU A 30 25.11 6.52 -0.47
CA LEU A 30 24.30 5.30 -0.56
C LEU A 30 22.82 5.58 -0.32
N ILE A 31 22.48 6.43 0.66
CA ILE A 31 21.10 6.84 0.92
C ILE A 31 20.54 7.60 -0.29
N ILE A 32 21.29 8.54 -0.86
CA ILE A 32 20.87 9.30 -2.03
C ILE A 32 20.62 8.37 -3.23
N MET A 33 21.55 7.45 -3.51
CA MET A 33 21.38 6.47 -4.57
C MET A 33 20.15 5.59 -4.34
N GLN A 34 19.96 5.08 -3.11
CA GLN A 34 18.78 4.28 -2.78
C GLN A 34 17.48 5.04 -3.03
N VAL A 35 17.42 6.32 -2.68
CA VAL A 35 16.25 7.17 -2.92
C VAL A 35 16.01 7.38 -4.42
N ILE A 36 17.07 7.63 -5.21
CA ILE A 36 16.97 7.78 -6.66
C ILE A 36 16.48 6.48 -7.31
N THR A 37 17.10 5.35 -6.98
CA THR A 37 16.72 4.03 -7.50
C THR A 37 15.28 3.68 -7.14
N GLN A 38 14.83 3.97 -5.92
CA GLN A 38 13.42 3.76 -5.55
C GLN A 38 12.46 4.65 -6.34
N ARG A 39 12.83 5.91 -6.61
CA ARG A 39 12.01 6.79 -7.44
C ARG A 39 11.91 6.30 -8.88
N GLU A 40 13.04 5.88 -9.47
CA GLU A 40 13.06 5.31 -10.82
C GLU A 40 12.27 4.01 -10.89
N LEU A 41 12.42 3.11 -9.93
CA LEU A 41 11.64 1.88 -9.85
C LEU A 41 10.14 2.16 -9.69
N ASN A 42 9.75 3.14 -8.88
CA ASN A 42 8.35 3.53 -8.74
C ASN A 42 7.83 4.15 -10.06
N SER A 43 8.64 4.95 -10.77
CA SER A 43 8.28 5.50 -12.07
C SER A 43 8.09 4.40 -13.11
N LEU A 44 9.03 3.45 -13.21
CA LEU A 44 8.95 2.32 -14.14
C LEU A 44 7.76 1.42 -13.82
N LYS A 45 7.49 1.16 -12.54
CA LYS A 45 6.33 0.38 -12.10
C LYS A 45 5.02 1.08 -12.43
N HIS A 46 4.97 2.41 -12.26
CA HIS A 46 3.81 3.20 -12.64
C HIS A 46 3.57 3.18 -14.16
N GLU A 47 4.63 3.30 -14.97
CA GLU A 47 4.51 3.16 -16.43
C GLU A 47 4.05 1.75 -16.82
N LEU A 48 4.59 0.71 -16.21
CA LEU A 48 4.18 -0.68 -16.44
C LEU A 48 2.74 -0.96 -15.98
N SER A 49 2.31 -0.45 -14.83
CA SER A 49 0.94 -0.62 -14.34
C SER A 49 -0.07 0.14 -15.22
N THR A 50 0.32 1.30 -15.76
CA THR A 50 -0.51 2.03 -16.74
C THR A 50 -0.58 1.35 -18.10
N THR A 51 0.26 0.36 -18.40
CA THR A 51 0.35 -0.25 -19.73
C THR A 51 -0.91 -1.07 -20.08
N ARG A 52 -1.65 -1.59 -19.09
CA ARG A 52 -3.02 -2.11 -19.30
C ARG A 52 -3.77 -2.31 -17.97
N PRO A 53 -4.91 -1.63 -17.73
CA PRO A 53 -5.76 -1.96 -16.60
C PRO A 53 -6.24 -3.41 -16.69
N LEU A 54 -6.41 -4.06 -15.54
CA LEU A 54 -7.05 -5.37 -15.44
C LEU A 54 -8.42 -5.35 -16.10
N SER A 55 -8.77 -6.45 -16.78
CA SER A 55 -10.12 -6.58 -17.33
C SER A 55 -11.14 -6.56 -16.20
N ALA A 56 -12.28 -5.88 -16.42
CA ALA A 56 -13.39 -5.83 -15.47
C ALA A 56 -13.81 -7.23 -14.97
N LYS A 57 -13.77 -8.23 -15.86
CA LYS A 57 -14.06 -9.63 -15.54
C LYS A 57 -13.07 -10.23 -14.54
N GLU A 58 -11.78 -9.94 -14.71
CA GLU A 58 -10.74 -10.45 -13.80
C GLU A 58 -10.82 -9.78 -12.43
N VAL A 59 -11.06 -8.47 -12.41
CA VAL A 59 -11.30 -7.72 -11.17
C VAL A 59 -12.51 -8.30 -10.42
N ALA A 60 -13.64 -8.50 -11.10
CA ALA A 60 -14.83 -9.12 -10.52
C ALA A 60 -14.53 -10.51 -9.94
N ARG A 61 -13.86 -11.37 -10.71
CA ARG A 61 -13.50 -12.74 -10.29
C ARG A 61 -12.63 -12.75 -9.03
N GLN A 62 -11.58 -11.93 -9.00
CA GLN A 62 -10.70 -11.85 -7.83
C GLN A 62 -11.43 -11.26 -6.62
N PHE A 63 -12.24 -10.22 -6.85
CA PHE A 63 -13.04 -9.59 -5.81
C PHE A 63 -13.99 -10.58 -5.16
N GLU A 64 -14.82 -11.29 -5.95
CA GLU A 64 -15.76 -12.30 -5.46
C GLU A 64 -15.02 -13.41 -4.69
N LYS A 65 -13.88 -13.88 -5.21
CA LYS A 65 -13.05 -14.89 -4.55
C LYS A 65 -12.54 -14.45 -3.18
N ARG A 66 -12.19 -13.17 -3.01
CA ARG A 66 -11.65 -12.64 -1.74
C ARG A 66 -12.72 -12.17 -0.75
N THR A 67 -13.94 -11.94 -1.21
CA THR A 67 -15.05 -11.41 -0.39
C THR A 67 -16.10 -12.45 -0.05
N THR A 68 -16.19 -13.54 -0.83
CA THR A 68 -16.98 -14.72 -0.47
C THR A 68 -16.27 -15.49 0.64
N LEU A 69 -16.82 -15.45 1.84
CA LEU A 69 -16.20 -16.00 3.06
C LEU A 69 -17.25 -16.71 3.90
N ALA A 70 -17.00 -17.97 4.26
CA ALA A 70 -17.81 -18.73 5.21
C ALA A 70 -19.33 -18.59 4.98
N SER A 71 -20.00 -17.73 5.76
CA SER A 71 -21.43 -17.47 5.70
C SER A 71 -21.86 -16.42 4.66
N ILE A 72 -20.93 -15.71 4.03
CA ILE A 72 -21.20 -14.62 3.10
C ILE A 72 -20.88 -15.07 1.68
N ALA A 73 -21.89 -15.06 0.81
CA ALA A 73 -21.73 -15.24 -0.64
C ALA A 73 -21.74 -13.87 -1.32
N THR A 74 -20.68 -13.49 -2.04
CA THR A 74 -20.60 -12.20 -2.73
C THR A 74 -20.73 -12.37 -4.24
N LYS A 75 -21.44 -11.43 -4.88
CA LYS A 75 -21.60 -11.36 -6.33
C LYS A 75 -21.38 -9.93 -6.82
N VAL A 76 -20.57 -9.78 -7.85
CA VAL A 76 -20.29 -8.49 -8.49
C VAL A 76 -21.31 -8.24 -9.59
N SER A 77 -21.92 -7.05 -9.58
CA SER A 77 -22.90 -6.62 -10.58
C SER A 77 -22.31 -5.71 -11.65
N ASP A 78 -21.36 -4.86 -11.29
CA ASP A 78 -20.73 -3.91 -12.22
C ASP A 78 -19.30 -3.59 -11.77
N VAL A 79 -18.39 -3.37 -12.73
CA VAL A 79 -17.01 -2.96 -12.49
C VAL A 79 -16.65 -1.87 -13.50
N ARG A 80 -16.28 -0.69 -12.99
CA ARG A 80 -15.89 0.46 -13.80
C ARG A 80 -14.48 0.92 -13.44
N TYR A 81 -13.66 1.14 -14.45
CA TYR A 81 -12.32 1.69 -14.29
C TYR A 81 -12.34 3.21 -14.50
N SER A 82 -11.68 3.95 -13.61
CA SER A 82 -11.41 5.39 -13.74
C SER A 82 -9.95 5.59 -14.12
N PRO A 83 -9.63 5.96 -15.38
CA PRO A 83 -8.26 6.25 -15.80
C PRO A 83 -7.66 7.47 -15.10
N GLN A 84 -8.48 8.42 -14.66
CA GLN A 84 -8.01 9.63 -13.99
C GLN A 84 -7.43 9.34 -12.61
N ASP A 85 -8.06 8.40 -11.88
CA ASP A 85 -7.70 8.09 -10.49
C ASP A 85 -6.94 6.77 -10.35
N ASP A 86 -6.68 6.06 -11.47
CA ASP A 86 -6.19 4.68 -11.52
C ASP A 86 -6.90 3.80 -10.48
N SER A 87 -8.24 3.74 -10.60
CA SER A 87 -9.08 3.06 -9.61
C SER A 87 -10.23 2.30 -10.25
N TYR A 88 -10.74 1.30 -9.53
CA TYR A 88 -11.94 0.56 -9.87
C TYR A 88 -13.07 0.89 -8.92
N LYS A 89 -14.23 1.24 -9.46
CA LYS A 89 -15.50 1.20 -8.73
C LYS A 89 -16.17 -0.14 -8.98
N ILE A 90 -16.44 -0.89 -7.91
CA ILE A 90 -17.09 -2.20 -7.95
C ILE A 90 -18.43 -2.10 -7.25
N ALA A 91 -19.51 -2.37 -7.98
CA ALA A 91 -20.83 -2.58 -7.40
C ALA A 91 -21.01 -4.08 -7.12
N TYR A 92 -21.38 -4.42 -5.89
CA TYR A 92 -21.51 -5.82 -5.46
C TYR A 92 -22.69 -5.99 -4.53
N SER A 93 -23.19 -7.22 -4.47
CA SER A 93 -24.15 -7.67 -3.47
C SER A 93 -23.58 -8.84 -2.69
N TRP A 94 -24.06 -9.03 -1.46
CA TRP A 94 -23.73 -10.18 -0.67
C TRP A 94 -24.95 -10.72 0.05
N THR A 95 -24.98 -12.04 0.19
CA THR A 95 -26.02 -12.76 0.91
C THR A 95 -25.42 -13.41 2.14
N ASP A 96 -25.97 -13.12 3.32
CA ASP A 96 -25.66 -13.84 4.55
C ASP A 96 -26.50 -15.12 4.59
N SER A 97 -25.83 -16.27 4.52
CA SER A 97 -26.45 -17.60 4.56
C SER A 97 -27.15 -17.91 5.89
N SER A 98 -26.81 -17.24 6.98
CA SER A 98 -27.47 -17.45 8.27
C SER A 98 -28.85 -16.79 8.36
N THR A 99 -29.02 -15.64 7.70
CA THR A 99 -30.26 -14.86 7.71
C THR A 99 -31.02 -14.91 6.39
N GLY A 100 -30.37 -15.35 5.31
CA GLY A 100 -30.88 -15.30 3.93
C GLY A 100 -30.98 -13.89 3.35
N GLN A 101 -30.59 -12.86 4.11
CA GLN A 101 -30.70 -11.48 3.67
C GLN A 101 -29.61 -11.12 2.67
N THR A 102 -29.99 -10.32 1.68
CA THR A 102 -29.07 -9.81 0.65
C THR A 102 -29.00 -8.30 0.73
N TRP A 103 -27.78 -7.78 0.73
CA TRP A 103 -27.49 -6.35 0.68
C TRP A 103 -26.62 -6.04 -0.54
N SER A 104 -26.54 -4.76 -0.88
CA SER A 104 -25.72 -4.26 -1.98
C SER A 104 -24.95 -3.02 -1.57
N SER A 105 -23.74 -2.86 -2.09
CA SER A 105 -22.90 -1.68 -1.83
C SER A 105 -21.90 -1.49 -2.98
N ASP A 106 -21.17 -0.38 -2.89
CA ASP A 106 -20.08 -0.05 -3.80
C ASP A 106 -18.77 0.00 -3.02
N VAL A 107 -17.66 -0.34 -3.68
CA VAL A 107 -16.31 -0.17 -3.14
C VAL A 107 -15.38 0.37 -4.20
N PHE A 108 -14.46 1.23 -3.77
CA PHE A 108 -13.38 1.75 -4.60
C PHE A 108 -12.10 0.99 -4.29
N LEU A 109 -11.46 0.45 -5.33
CA LEU A 109 -10.12 -0.12 -5.25
C LEU A 109 -9.15 0.87 -5.90
N ASN A 110 -8.22 1.43 -5.13
CA ASN A 110 -7.22 2.36 -5.64
C ASN A 110 -5.91 1.62 -5.91
N ALA A 111 -5.22 1.96 -6.99
CA ALA A 111 -3.89 1.42 -7.25
C ALA A 111 -2.92 1.71 -6.09
N ASP A 112 -2.12 0.73 -5.70
CA ASP A 112 -1.05 0.86 -4.71
C ASP A 112 0.29 1.30 -5.32
N GLY A 113 0.36 1.42 -6.65
CA GLY A 113 1.58 1.72 -7.42
C GLY A 113 2.53 0.53 -7.60
N TYR A 114 2.17 -0.65 -7.08
CA TYR A 114 2.95 -1.89 -7.12
C TYR A 114 2.25 -3.03 -7.88
N GLY A 115 1.17 -2.71 -8.60
CA GLY A 115 0.41 -3.67 -9.38
C GLY A 115 -0.77 -4.29 -8.63
N SER A 116 -1.14 -3.75 -7.47
CA SER A 116 -2.37 -4.13 -6.76
C SER A 116 -3.35 -2.97 -6.68
N TYR A 117 -4.63 -3.31 -6.56
CA TYR A 117 -5.71 -2.38 -6.31
C TYR A 117 -6.34 -2.72 -4.97
N VAL A 118 -6.35 -1.77 -4.03
CA VAL A 118 -6.75 -1.99 -2.64
C VAL A 118 -7.95 -1.12 -2.27
N GLY A 119 -8.92 -1.72 -1.58
CA GLY A 119 -10.10 -1.05 -1.05
C GLY A 119 -10.50 -1.58 0.31
N LYS A 120 -11.51 -0.93 0.90
CA LYS A 120 -12.07 -1.30 2.20
C LYS A 120 -13.60 -1.34 2.15
N ILE A 121 -14.16 -2.40 2.71
CA ILE A 121 -15.60 -2.55 2.94
C ILE A 121 -15.87 -2.16 4.40
N ILE A 122 -16.79 -1.22 4.61
CA ILE A 122 -17.10 -0.63 5.93
C ILE A 122 -18.52 -1.01 6.39
N SER A 123 -19.30 -1.70 5.56
CA SER A 123 -20.68 -2.09 5.90
C SER A 123 -20.70 -3.02 7.11
N LYS A 124 -21.46 -2.65 8.13
CA LYS A 124 -21.64 -3.46 9.35
C LYS A 124 -22.36 -4.77 9.05
N GLU A 125 -23.26 -4.76 8.07
CA GLU A 125 -24.01 -5.91 7.60
C GLU A 125 -23.10 -6.91 6.87
N PHE A 126 -22.00 -6.44 6.27
CA PHE A 126 -20.95 -7.31 5.72
C PHE A 126 -20.00 -7.81 6.80
N ILE A 127 -19.56 -6.94 7.71
CA ILE A 127 -18.48 -7.24 8.67
C ILE A 127 -18.99 -8.03 9.88
N GLY A 128 -20.22 -7.75 10.33
CA GLY A 128 -20.84 -8.32 11.53
C GLY A 128 -20.89 -9.86 11.51
N PRO A 129 -21.37 -10.51 10.43
CA PRO A 129 -21.36 -11.97 10.33
C PRO A 129 -19.95 -12.59 10.35
N LEU A 130 -18.91 -11.81 10.04
CA LEU A 130 -17.51 -12.24 10.12
C LEU A 130 -16.92 -12.11 11.54
N GLY A 131 -17.70 -11.68 12.53
CA GLY A 131 -17.25 -11.46 13.91
C GLY A 131 -16.22 -10.34 14.04
N ARG A 132 -16.21 -9.38 13.11
CA ARG A 132 -15.28 -8.25 13.09
C ARG A 132 -16.01 -6.96 13.46
N ASN A 133 -15.25 -5.98 13.95
CA ASN A 133 -15.75 -4.63 14.25
C ASN A 133 -15.15 -3.54 13.34
N ASP A 134 -14.12 -3.91 12.57
CA ASP A 134 -13.35 -3.00 11.72
C ASP A 134 -13.55 -3.32 10.23
N ALA A 135 -13.13 -2.38 9.38
CA ALA A 135 -13.25 -2.52 7.94
C ALA A 135 -12.60 -3.81 7.39
N TYR A 136 -13.23 -4.41 6.38
CA TYR A 136 -12.68 -5.55 5.65
C TYR A 136 -11.86 -5.06 4.45
N TYR A 137 -10.56 -5.34 4.46
CA TYR A 137 -9.67 -4.98 3.37
C TYR A 137 -9.75 -6.00 2.24
N VAL A 138 -9.82 -5.49 1.01
CA VAL A 138 -9.85 -6.29 -0.20
C VAL A 138 -8.78 -5.76 -1.15
N SER A 139 -8.02 -6.67 -1.75
CA SER A 139 -7.02 -6.34 -2.75
C SER A 139 -7.19 -7.21 -3.99
N VAL A 140 -6.99 -6.63 -5.17
CA VAL A 140 -6.93 -7.34 -6.45
C VAL A 140 -5.52 -7.16 -6.98
N GLU A 141 -4.91 -8.24 -7.42
CA GLU A 141 -3.51 -8.24 -7.85
C GLU A 141 -3.42 -8.46 -9.35
N THR A 142 -2.53 -7.70 -9.99
CA THR A 142 -2.16 -7.94 -11.38
C THR A 142 -1.42 -9.27 -11.46
N PRO A 143 -1.88 -10.23 -12.28
CA PRO A 143 -1.20 -11.50 -12.40
C PRO A 143 0.20 -11.31 -12.99
N PRO A 144 1.18 -12.13 -12.58
CA PRO A 144 2.51 -12.08 -13.16
C PRO A 144 2.44 -12.35 -14.66
N LEU A 145 3.25 -11.62 -15.43
CA LEU A 145 3.39 -11.87 -16.87
C LEU A 145 3.83 -13.33 -17.09
N PRO A 146 3.28 -14.04 -18.09
CA PRO A 146 3.79 -15.35 -18.45
C PRO A 146 5.27 -15.20 -18.85
N LEU A 147 6.12 -16.07 -18.31
CA LEU A 147 7.49 -16.23 -18.78
C LEU A 147 7.40 -16.86 -20.17
N GLU A 148 7.68 -16.08 -21.21
CA GLU A 148 7.89 -16.61 -22.58
C GLU A 148 9.24 -17.33 -22.69
#